data_AF-A0A5K1H8S8-F1
#
_entry.id   AF-A0A5K1H8S8-F1
#
_cell.length_a   1.000
_cell.length_b   1.000
_cell.length_c   1.000
_cell.angle_alpha   90.00
_cell.angle_beta   90.00
_cell.angle_gamma   90.00
#
_symmetry.space_group_name_H-M   'P 1'
#
loop_
_entity.id
_entity.type
_entity.pdbx_description
1 polymer ?
#
loop_
_entity_poly.entity_id
_entity_poly.type
_entity_poly.pdbx_seq_one_letter_code
_entity_poly.pdbx_strand_id
1 'polypeptide(L)' 'TRVEELRREIRQLITSTTEQVAQLELIDSLERLGVAYHFESEIRRSLDAICTSTRGFDDLYSSSLWFTILEQHGYNVYA' A
#
# COMPACT_ATOMS: atom_id res chain seq x y z
N THR A 1 25.10 -1.41 5.21
CA THR A 1 24.89 -2.74 5.81
C THR A 1 23.77 -3.43 5.07
N ARG A 2 23.67 -4.76 5.12
CA ARG A 2 22.63 -5.53 4.41
C ARG A 2 21.20 -5.03 4.68
N VAL A 3 20.93 -4.57 5.90
CA VAL A 3 19.63 -4.00 6.29
C VAL A 3 19.28 -2.73 5.51
N GLU A 4 20.25 -1.84 5.30
CA GLU A 4 20.02 -0.60 4.55
C GLU A 4 19.81 -0.86 3.05
N GLU A 5 20.50 -1.86 2.50
CA GLU A 5 20.27 -2.31 1.11
C GLU A 5 18.84 -2.83 0.93
N LEU A 6 18.39 -3.72 1.83
CA LEU A 6 17.03 -4.27 1.79
C LEU A 6 15.97 -3.17 1.97
N ARG A 7 16.20 -2.21 2.88
CA ARG A 7 15.31 -1.06 3.03
C ARG A 7 15.19 -0.26 1.74
N ARG A 8 16.29 -0.05 1.03
CA ARG A 8 16.29 0.66 -0.25
C ARG A 8 15.51 -0.12 -1.31
N GLU A 9 15.71 -1.44 -1.39
CA GLU A 9 14.98 -2.31 -2.32
C GLU A 9 13.47 -2.30 -2.05
N ILE A 10 13.05 -2.36 -0.79
CA ILE A 10 11.63 -2.27 -0.42
C ILE A 10 11.05 -0.92 -0.81
N ARG A 11 11.75 0.20 -0.55
CA ARG A 11 11.29 1.53 -1.02
C ARG A 11 11.09 1.56 -2.52
N GLN A 12 12.05 1.02 -3.27
CA GLN A 12 11.95 0.94 -4.73
C GLN A 12 10.74 0.12 -5.15
N LEU A 13 10.51 -1.03 -4.51
CA LEU A 13 9.37 -1.90 -4.79
C LEU A 13 8.03 -1.18 -4.53
N ILE A 14 7.87 -0.48 -3.40
CA ILE A 14 6.65 0.28 -3.08
C ILE A 14 6.38 1.33 -4.18
N THR A 15 7.42 2.01 -4.65
CA THR A 15 7.30 3.08 -5.65
C THR A 15 7.16 2.60 -7.10
N SER A 16 7.63 1.40 -7.43
CA SER A 16 7.64 0.88 -8.81
C SER A 16 6.44 0.00 -9.13
N THR A 17 5.76 -0.55 -8.10
CA THR A 17 4.51 -1.29 -8.28
C THR A 17 3.41 -0.34 -8.76
N THR A 18 2.93 -0.57 -9.98
CA THR A 18 1.88 0.24 -10.64
C THR A 18 0.50 -0.40 -10.59
N GLU A 19 0.43 -1.69 -10.31
CA GLU A 19 -0.83 -2.43 -10.17
C GLU A 19 -1.35 -2.21 -8.74
N GLN A 20 -2.60 -1.75 -8.62
CA GLN A 20 -3.14 -1.25 -7.35
C GLN A 20 -3.31 -2.37 -6.32
N VAL A 21 -3.75 -3.55 -6.74
CA VAL A 21 -3.97 -4.70 -5.85
C VAL A 21 -2.63 -5.17 -5.30
N ALA A 22 -1.63 -5.38 -6.14
CA ALA A 22 -0.28 -5.75 -5.73
C ALA A 22 0.36 -4.70 -4.82
N GLN A 23 0.04 -3.41 -5.00
CA GLN A 23 0.51 -2.35 -4.13
C GLN A 23 -0.14 -2.44 -2.74
N LEU A 24 -1.44 -2.71 -2.66
CA LEU A 24 -2.17 -2.94 -1.41
C LEU A 24 -1.67 -4.21 -0.69
N GLU A 25 -1.44 -5.31 -1.41
CA GLU A 25 -0.92 -6.56 -0.83
C GLU A 25 0.51 -6.40 -0.28
N LEU A 26 1.34 -5.58 -0.94
CA LEU A 26 2.67 -5.23 -0.44
C LEU A 26 2.58 -4.44 0.87
N ILE A 27 1.65 -3.47 0.95
CA ILE A 27 1.43 -2.68 2.16
C ILE A 27 0.94 -3.58 3.31
N ASP A 28 -0.07 -4.41 3.08
CA ASP A 28 -0.56 -5.40 4.07
C ASP A 28 0.57 -6.30 4.57
N SER A 29 1.42 -6.78 3.66
CA SER A 29 2.57 -7.62 4.01
C SER A 29 3.55 -6.88 4.92
N LEU A 30 3.87 -5.61 4.63
CA LEU A 30 4.79 -4.81 5.45
C LEU A 30 4.23 -4.51 6.85
N GLU A 31 2.92 -4.30 6.95
CA GLU A 31 2.22 -4.08 8.22
C GLU A 31 2.19 -5.34 9.08
N ARG A 32 1.85 -6.49 8.50
CA ARG A 32 1.86 -7.78 9.19
C ARG A 32 3.24 -8.20 9.64
N LEU A 33 4.28 -7.78 8.92
CA LEU A 33 5.68 -7.95 9.32
C LEU A 33 6.12 -6.95 10.40
N GLY A 34 5.30 -5.94 10.74
CA GLY A 34 5.62 -4.93 11.74
C GLY A 34 6.74 -3.98 11.32
N VAL A 35 7.00 -3.83 10.02
CA VAL A 35 8.08 -2.99 9.47
C VAL A 35 7.58 -1.79 8.67
N ALA A 36 6.26 -1.65 8.51
CA ALA A 36 5.63 -0.56 7.76
C ALA A 36 6.04 0.84 8.25
N TYR A 37 6.32 1.00 9.55
CA TYR A 37 6.75 2.27 10.15
C TYR A 37 8.06 2.84 9.55
N HIS A 38 8.87 2.00 8.88
CA HIS A 38 10.05 2.47 8.15
C HIS A 38 9.75 3.13 6.80
N PHE A 39 8.52 2.97 6.31
CA PHE A 39 8.12 3.31 4.94
C PHE A 39 6.84 4.16 4.90
N GLU A 40 6.44 4.78 6.01
CA GLU A 40 5.18 5.54 6.12
C GLU A 40 4.98 6.59 5.03
N SER A 41 6.07 7.24 4.59
CA SER A 41 6.02 8.27 3.54
C SER A 41 5.83 7.69 2.14
N GLU A 42 6.40 6.52 1.87
CA GLU A 42 6.20 5.76 0.65
C GLU A 42 4.77 5.19 0.61
N ILE A 43 4.33 4.56 1.70
CA ILE A 43 3.00 3.98 1.85
C ILE A 43 1.91 5.04 1.67
N ARG A 44 2.00 6.18 2.35
CA ARG A 44 1.00 7.24 2.24
C ARG A 44 0.88 7.78 0.81
N ARG A 45 2.00 7.98 0.12
CA ARG A 45 1.99 8.42 -1.30
C ARG A 45 1.33 7.38 -2.20
N SER A 46 1.57 6.10 -1.96
CA SER A 46 0.90 5.01 -2.69
C SER A 46 -0.61 5.01 -2.44
N LEU A 47 -1.04 5.13 -1.18
CA LEU A 47 -2.47 5.18 -0.83
C LEU A 47 -3.17 6.41 -1.40
N ASP A 48 -2.54 7.58 -1.38
CA ASP A 48 -3.05 8.79 -2.04
C ASP A 48 -3.27 8.57 -3.54
N ALA A 49 -2.33 7.92 -4.23
CA ALA A 49 -2.43 7.60 -5.65
C ALA A 49 -3.55 6.58 -5.93
N ILE A 50 -3.72 5.59 -5.07
CA ILE A 50 -4.78 4.59 -5.20
C ILE A 50 -6.15 5.22 -4.94
N CYS A 51 -6.29 6.07 -3.92
CA CYS A 51 -7.54 6.73 -3.56
C CYS A 51 -8.00 7.74 -4.62
N THR A 52 -7.06 8.37 -5.33
CA THR A 52 -7.36 9.31 -6.42
C THR A 52 -7.58 8.63 -7.78
N SER A 53 -7.33 7.33 -7.87
CA SER A 53 -7.55 6.57 -9.09
C SER A 53 -9.04 6.44 -9.40
N THR A 54 -9.39 6.62 -10.68
CA THR A 54 -10.74 6.37 -11.18
C THR A 54 -10.98 4.90 -11.54
N ARG A 55 -9.94 4.06 -11.44
CA ARG A 55 -10.08 2.61 -11.63
C ARG A 55 -10.59 2.01 -10.33
N GLY A 56 -11.80 1.47 -10.38
CA GLY A 56 -12.33 0.61 -9.33
C GLY A 56 -11.68 -0.78 -9.37
N PHE A 57 -12.03 -1.59 -8.38
CA PHE A 57 -11.59 -2.98 -8.30
C PHE A 57 -12.67 -3.89 -8.91
N ASP A 58 -12.25 -4.83 -9.75
CA ASP A 58 -13.18 -5.72 -10.46
C ASP A 58 -13.69 -6.88 -9.61
N ASP A 59 -13.03 -7.17 -8.48
CA ASP A 59 -13.36 -8.28 -7.60
C ASP A 59 -13.55 -7.86 -6.13
N LEU A 60 -14.29 -8.71 -5.40
CA LEU A 60 -14.66 -8.46 -4.00
C LEU A 60 -13.45 -8.47 -3.06
N TYR A 61 -12.46 -9.31 -3.31
CA TYR A 61 -11.27 -9.39 -2.46
C TYR A 61 -10.48 -8.08 -2.53
N SER A 62 -10.19 -7.62 -3.75
CA SER A 62 -9.48 -6.37 -3.99
C SER A 62 -10.24 -5.16 -3.44
N SER A 63 -11.57 -5.12 -3.63
CA SER A 63 -12.43 -4.05 -3.07
C SER A 63 -12.40 -4.04 -1.54
N SER A 64 -12.47 -5.22 -0.91
CA SER A 64 -12.46 -5.36 0.55
C SER A 64 -11.10 -4.97 1.13
N LEU A 65 -10.01 -5.39 0.48
CA LEU A 65 -8.65 -5.05 0.87
C LEU A 65 -8.41 -3.54 0.78
N TRP A 66 -8.83 -2.91 -0.31
CA TRP A 66 -8.75 -1.47 -0.49
C TRP A 66 -9.48 -0.70 0.60
N PHE A 67 -10.75 -1.06 0.86
CA PHE A 67 -11.53 -0.39 1.90
C PHE A 67 -10.86 -0.53 3.27
N THR A 68 -10.45 -1.75 3.62
CA THR A 68 -9.80 -2.05 4.92
C THR A 68 -8.52 -1.24 5.12
N ILE A 69 -7.62 -1.23 4.14
CA ILE A 69 -6.35 -0.50 4.24
C ILE A 69 -6.60 1.01 4.29
N LEU A 70 -7.49 1.55 3.46
CA LEU A 70 -7.78 2.98 3.50
C LEU A 70 -8.38 3.44 4.82
N GLU A 71 -9.32 2.67 5.39
CA GLU A 71 -9.89 2.96 6.71
C GLU A 71 -8.82 2.95 7.81
N GLN A 72 -7.92 1.97 7.79
CA GLN A 72 -6.80 1.85 8.75
C GLN A 72 -5.86 3.06 8.70
N HIS A 73 -5.67 3.65 7.52
CA HIS A 73 -4.86 4.85 7.32
C HIS A 73 -5.66 6.15 7.47
N GLY A 74 -6.93 6.09 7.87
CA GLY A 74 -7.77 7.25 8.16
C GLY A 74 -8.36 7.95 6.93
N TYR A 75 -8.37 7.28 5.78
CA TYR A 75 -9.07 7.78 4.59
C TYR A 75 -10.57 7.57 4.76
N ASN A 76 -11.34 8.58 4.41
CA ASN A 76 -12.79 8.50 4.43
C ASN A 76 -13.27 7.85 3.14
N VAL A 77 -13.49 6.54 3.20
CA VAL A 77 -14.00 5.75 2.08
C VAL A 77 -15.51 5.59 2.22
N TYR A 78 -16.24 6.02 1.20
CA TYR A 78 -17.68 5.81 1.09
C TYR A 78 -17.93 4.56 0.24
N ALA A 79 -18.73 3.63 0.76
CA ALA A 79 -19.15 2.41 0.06
C ALA A 79 -20.28 2.67 -0.95
#